data_AF-A0A0B1SFL4-F1
#
_entry.id   AF-A0A0B1SFL4-F1
#
_cell.length_a   1.000
_cell.length_b   1.000
_cell.length_c   1.000
_cell.angle_alpha   90.00
_cell.angle_beta   90.00
_cell.angle_gamma   90.00
#
_symmetry.space_group_name_H-M   'P 1'
#
loop_
_entity.id
_entity.type
_entity.pdbx_description
1 polymer ?
#
loop_
_entity_poly.entity_id
_entity_poly.type
_entity_poly.pdbx_seq_one_letter_code
_entity_poly.pdbx_strand_id
1 'polypeptide(L)'
;MTKDLNLLEWMGGNCYRTTHYPYAEERMAESDRRGIAVVVETPAVGLKGFSKENNLLHLKMLAELIDRDKNHPSAIMWSLANEARTEKKESRAYFKNLVDYAHALDRTRPVTIVYGPTSFDNDQTADLIDIIGVNRYYGWYIDMGQLDWVNQSVYWDLAQWSEKYKRPILVTEYGADSLPGLNQVWSCVNLPIIAPKMGNLSRKKI
;
A
#
# COMPACT_ATOMS: atom_id res chain seq x y z
N MET A 1 -21.21 -9.43 -0.91
CA MET A 1 -21.37 -8.46 0.18
C MET A 1 -21.46 -9.13 1.54
N THR A 2 -22.60 -9.67 1.96
CA THR A 2 -22.80 -10.25 3.31
C THR A 2 -21.84 -11.39 3.63
N LYS A 3 -21.60 -12.31 2.67
CA LYS A 3 -20.68 -13.44 2.87
C LYS A 3 -19.25 -12.97 3.18
N ASP A 4 -18.78 -11.94 2.49
CA ASP A 4 -17.40 -11.44 2.65
C ASP A 4 -17.19 -10.85 4.05
N LEU A 5 -18.15 -10.05 4.54
CA LEU A 5 -18.05 -9.45 5.88
C LEU A 5 -18.21 -10.51 6.99
N ASN A 6 -19.10 -11.48 6.81
CA ASN A 6 -19.19 -12.62 7.73
C ASN A 6 -17.85 -13.40 7.83
N LEU A 7 -17.13 -13.55 6.70
CA LEU A 7 -15.83 -14.21 6.69
C LEU A 7 -14.75 -13.35 7.36
N LEU A 8 -14.77 -12.03 7.13
CA LEU A 8 -13.86 -11.09 7.79
C LEU A 8 -14.02 -11.17 9.32
N GLU A 9 -15.25 -11.11 9.81
CA GLU A 9 -15.57 -11.22 11.24
C GLU A 9 -15.22 -12.60 11.80
N TRP A 10 -15.47 -13.68 11.04
CA TRP A 10 -15.11 -15.04 11.45
C TRP A 10 -13.60 -15.21 11.67
N MET A 11 -12.76 -14.50 10.90
CA MET A 11 -11.30 -14.47 11.10
C MET A 11 -10.84 -13.46 12.15
N GLY A 12 -11.75 -12.72 12.78
CA GLY A 12 -11.44 -11.65 13.74
C GLY A 12 -10.92 -10.35 13.09
N GLY A 13 -11.13 -10.17 11.79
CA GLY A 13 -10.78 -8.94 11.08
C GLY A 13 -11.70 -7.79 11.46
N ASN A 14 -11.12 -6.60 11.60
CA ASN A 14 -11.84 -5.39 12.03
C ASN A 14 -11.72 -4.22 11.04
N CYS A 15 -10.97 -4.40 9.94
CA CYS A 15 -10.69 -3.35 8.97
C CYS A 15 -10.46 -3.93 7.57
N TYR A 16 -10.83 -3.19 6.53
CA TYR A 16 -10.40 -3.45 5.16
C TYR A 16 -10.17 -2.15 4.38
N ARG A 17 -9.51 -2.24 3.23
CA ARG A 17 -9.29 -1.13 2.28
C ARG A 17 -10.08 -1.37 1.00
N THR A 18 -10.68 -0.33 0.41
CA THR A 18 -11.41 -0.45 -0.87
C THR A 18 -10.46 -0.48 -2.07
N THR A 19 -9.59 -1.49 -2.11
CA THR A 19 -8.56 -1.73 -3.11
C THR A 19 -9.21 -2.06 -4.47
N HIS A 20 -9.03 -1.31 -5.57
CA HIS A 20 -8.35 -0.01 -5.73
C HIS A 20 -9.31 1.05 -6.27
N TYR A 21 -10.51 1.15 -5.70
CA TYR A 21 -11.55 2.10 -6.09
C TYR A 21 -12.66 2.13 -5.03
N PRO A 22 -13.45 3.21 -4.95
CA PRO A 22 -14.59 3.26 -4.04
C PRO A 22 -15.56 2.12 -4.35
N TYR A 23 -15.90 1.34 -3.32
CA TYR A 23 -16.90 0.28 -3.47
C TYR A 23 -18.32 0.89 -3.49
N ALA A 24 -19.32 0.03 -3.73
CA ALA A 24 -20.73 0.40 -3.70
C ALA A 24 -21.14 0.96 -2.31
N GLU A 25 -22.05 1.94 -2.28
CA GLU A 25 -22.47 2.64 -1.07
C GLU A 25 -23.07 1.69 -0.01
N GLU A 26 -23.76 0.64 -0.44
CA GLU A 26 -24.32 -0.36 0.47
C GLU A 26 -23.23 -1.12 1.25
N ARG A 27 -22.01 -1.21 0.70
CA ARG A 27 -20.87 -1.78 1.40
C ARG A 27 -20.47 -0.91 2.59
N MET A 28 -20.43 0.41 2.41
CA MET A 28 -20.10 1.35 3.47
C MET A 28 -21.19 1.36 4.55
N ALA A 29 -22.46 1.40 4.14
CA ALA A 29 -23.60 1.32 5.07
C ALA A 29 -23.61 0.02 5.89
N GLU A 30 -23.19 -1.10 5.30
CA GLU A 30 -23.08 -2.36 6.04
C GLU A 30 -21.88 -2.39 6.99
N SER A 31 -20.75 -1.80 6.60
CA SER A 31 -19.58 -1.64 7.47
C SER A 31 -19.88 -0.75 8.69
N ASP A 32 -20.68 0.30 8.51
CA ASP A 32 -21.18 1.12 9.62
C ASP A 32 -21.98 0.29 10.62
N ARG A 33 -22.94 -0.51 10.14
CA ARG A 33 -23.81 -1.34 11.01
C ARG A 33 -23.02 -2.38 11.81
N ARG A 34 -21.94 -2.90 11.23
CA ARG A 34 -21.11 -3.95 11.85
C ARG A 34 -19.95 -3.40 12.68
N GLY A 35 -19.65 -2.10 12.59
CA GLY A 35 -18.48 -1.52 13.24
C GLY A 35 -17.16 -1.98 12.64
N ILE A 36 -17.11 -2.20 11.32
CA ILE A 36 -15.89 -2.59 10.60
C ILE A 36 -15.25 -1.34 10.01
N ALA A 37 -14.00 -1.06 10.35
CA ALA A 37 -13.29 0.11 9.84
C ALA A 37 -12.95 -0.03 8.35
N VAL A 38 -12.93 1.09 7.63
CA VAL A 38 -12.69 1.14 6.19
C VAL A 38 -11.69 2.24 5.85
N VAL A 39 -10.62 1.85 5.16
CA VAL A 39 -9.74 2.78 4.43
C VAL A 39 -10.31 2.92 3.02
N VAL A 40 -10.82 4.10 2.70
CA VAL A 40 -11.50 4.34 1.42
C VAL A 40 -10.50 4.93 0.42
N GLU A 41 -10.37 4.30 -0.74
CA GLU A 41 -9.33 4.57 -1.74
C GLU A 41 -9.92 5.11 -3.05
N THR A 42 -9.28 6.15 -3.60
CA THR A 42 -9.58 6.66 -4.96
C THR A 42 -9.19 5.62 -6.02
N PRO A 43 -9.68 5.72 -7.27
CA PRO A 43 -9.29 4.78 -8.33
C PRO A 43 -7.85 4.98 -8.88
N ALA A 44 -7.01 5.75 -8.19
CA ALA A 44 -5.68 6.11 -8.66
C ALA A 44 -4.62 5.04 -8.36
N VAL A 45 -4.66 3.93 -9.10
CA VAL A 45 -3.68 2.83 -9.01
C VAL A 45 -2.63 2.89 -10.10
N GLY A 46 -1.36 2.62 -9.76
CA GLY A 46 -0.26 2.49 -10.72
C GLY A 46 0.08 3.78 -11.46
N LEU A 47 -0.16 4.93 -10.83
CA LEU A 47 0.03 6.26 -11.43
C LEU A 47 1.50 6.54 -11.74
N LYS A 48 1.83 6.75 -13.03
CA LYS A 48 3.21 7.04 -13.49
C LYS A 48 3.40 8.47 -14.02
N GLY A 49 2.33 9.21 -14.26
CA GLY A 49 2.33 10.53 -14.90
C GLY A 49 1.60 11.58 -14.08
N PHE A 50 2.29 12.69 -13.81
CA PHE A 50 1.85 13.76 -12.89
C PHE A 50 1.54 15.06 -13.64
N SER A 51 0.82 14.98 -14.76
CA SER A 51 0.41 16.18 -15.51
C SER A 51 -0.67 16.97 -14.77
N LYS A 52 -0.88 18.22 -15.18
CA LYS A 52 -1.93 19.08 -14.63
C LYS A 52 -3.32 18.49 -14.86
N GLU A 53 -3.57 17.91 -16.03
CA GLU A 53 -4.84 17.31 -16.43
C GLU A 53 -5.15 16.10 -15.54
N ASN A 54 -4.16 15.22 -15.32
CA ASN A 54 -4.29 14.11 -14.39
C ASN A 54 -4.54 14.58 -12.96
N ASN A 55 -3.97 15.71 -12.55
CA ASN A 55 -4.18 16.24 -11.20
C ASN A 55 -5.60 16.77 -11.03
N LEU A 56 -6.11 17.51 -12.02
CA LEU A 56 -7.49 18.00 -12.04
C LEU A 56 -8.51 16.85 -12.01
N LEU A 57 -8.28 15.80 -12.79
CA LEU A 57 -9.15 14.62 -12.77
C LEU A 57 -9.11 13.91 -11.40
N HIS A 58 -7.91 13.76 -10.81
CA HIS A 58 -7.78 13.13 -9.50
C HIS A 58 -8.43 13.96 -8.39
N LEU A 59 -8.26 15.29 -8.38
CA LEU A 59 -8.98 16.17 -7.46
C LEU A 59 -10.49 16.01 -7.58
N LYS A 60 -11.02 15.91 -8.81
CA LYS A 60 -12.45 15.66 -9.03
C LYS A 60 -12.89 14.31 -8.43
N MET A 61 -12.17 13.22 -8.72
CA MET A 61 -12.50 11.90 -8.18
C MET A 61 -12.40 11.85 -6.64
N LEU A 62 -11.42 12.55 -6.07
CA LEU A 62 -11.25 12.69 -4.62
C LEU A 62 -12.42 13.46 -3.99
N ALA A 63 -12.85 14.57 -4.61
CA ALA A 63 -14.01 15.33 -4.15
C ALA A 63 -15.29 14.49 -4.19
N GLU A 64 -15.55 13.77 -5.28
CA GLU A 64 -16.72 12.91 -5.42
C GLU A 64 -16.71 11.78 -4.37
N LEU A 65 -15.55 11.15 -4.14
CA LEU A 65 -15.38 10.10 -3.12
C LEU A 65 -15.66 10.64 -1.71
N ILE A 66 -15.01 11.74 -1.31
CA ILE A 66 -15.20 12.31 0.03
C ILE A 66 -16.63 12.83 0.20
N ASP A 67 -17.20 13.50 -0.80
CA ASP A 67 -18.57 14.02 -0.70
C ASP A 67 -19.59 12.90 -0.45
N ARG A 68 -19.43 11.78 -1.16
CA ARG A 68 -20.24 10.57 -0.99
C ARG A 68 -20.04 9.92 0.38
N ASP A 69 -18.78 9.70 0.80
CA ASP A 69 -18.47 8.81 1.91
C ASP A 69 -18.21 9.50 3.27
N LYS A 70 -18.09 10.83 3.32
CA LYS A 70 -17.74 11.59 4.55
C LYS A 70 -18.65 11.32 5.75
N ASN A 71 -19.88 10.89 5.53
CA ASN A 71 -20.87 10.65 6.58
C ASN A 71 -20.83 9.22 7.14
N HIS A 72 -20.02 8.32 6.59
CA HIS A 72 -19.85 6.96 7.11
C HIS A 72 -18.89 6.95 8.31
N PRO A 73 -19.34 6.60 9.53
CA PRO A 73 -18.44 6.41 10.68
C PRO A 73 -17.43 5.27 10.46
N SER A 74 -17.75 4.29 9.60
CA SER A 74 -16.82 3.22 9.25
C SER A 74 -15.63 3.72 8.43
N ALA A 75 -15.78 4.81 7.66
CA ALA A 75 -14.66 5.41 6.95
C ALA A 75 -13.71 6.05 7.97
N ILE A 76 -12.48 5.54 8.08
CA ILE A 76 -11.52 6.00 9.09
C ILE A 76 -10.32 6.75 8.49
N MET A 77 -10.08 6.61 7.19
CA MET A 77 -8.92 7.18 6.50
C MET A 77 -9.15 7.24 4.98
N TRP A 78 -8.64 8.29 4.35
CA TRP A 78 -8.68 8.47 2.90
C TRP A 78 -7.35 8.05 2.26
N SER A 79 -7.37 7.06 1.35
CA SER A 79 -6.21 6.64 0.55
C SER A 79 -6.25 7.32 -0.81
N LEU A 80 -5.24 8.16 -1.08
CA LEU A 80 -5.20 8.96 -2.30
C LEU A 80 -4.73 8.18 -3.51
N ALA A 81 -3.89 7.17 -3.35
CA ALA A 81 -3.35 6.40 -4.46
C ALA A 81 -2.70 5.11 -3.99
N ASN A 82 -2.69 4.12 -4.88
CA ASN A 82 -1.93 2.88 -4.69
C ASN A 82 -0.76 2.80 -5.67
N GLU A 83 0.44 2.60 -5.12
CA GLU A 83 1.67 2.33 -5.87
C GLU A 83 1.98 3.35 -6.98
N ALA A 84 1.69 4.62 -6.70
CA ALA A 84 2.14 5.71 -7.55
C ALA A 84 3.68 5.79 -7.57
N ARG A 85 4.25 6.27 -8.68
CA ARG A 85 5.71 6.47 -8.83
C ARG A 85 6.18 7.73 -8.10
N THR A 86 6.10 7.71 -6.77
CA THR A 86 6.37 8.87 -5.90
C THR A 86 7.85 9.19 -5.73
N GLU A 87 8.75 8.38 -6.30
CA GLU A 87 10.17 8.73 -6.41
C GLU A 87 10.43 9.86 -7.44
N LYS A 88 9.45 10.15 -8.31
CA LYS A 88 9.56 11.23 -9.29
C LYS A 88 9.34 12.59 -8.63
N LYS A 89 10.17 13.58 -8.93
CA LYS A 89 10.10 14.93 -8.33
C LYS A 89 8.76 15.62 -8.57
N GLU A 90 8.16 15.40 -9.73
CA GLU A 90 6.87 15.97 -10.14
C GLU A 90 5.72 15.47 -9.25
N SER A 91 5.87 14.29 -8.63
CA SER A 91 4.87 13.72 -7.73
C SER A 91 4.64 14.58 -6.49
N ARG A 92 5.66 15.31 -6.01
CA ARG A 92 5.56 16.13 -4.79
C ARG A 92 4.49 17.20 -4.93
N ALA A 93 4.57 18.02 -5.98
CA ALA A 93 3.60 19.09 -6.21
C ALA A 93 2.19 18.52 -6.45
N TYR A 94 2.11 17.41 -7.20
CA TYR A 94 0.86 16.71 -7.49
C TYR A 94 0.15 16.22 -6.23
N PHE A 95 0.87 15.50 -5.35
CA PHE A 95 0.30 14.94 -4.13
C PHE A 95 0.15 15.97 -3.02
N LYS A 96 1.01 16.99 -2.95
CA LYS A 96 0.77 18.12 -2.04
C LYS A 96 -0.60 18.75 -2.30
N ASN A 97 -0.93 19.00 -3.56
CA ASN A 97 -2.23 19.56 -3.93
C ASN A 97 -3.40 18.64 -3.52
N LEU A 98 -3.25 17.32 -3.69
CA LEU A 98 -4.28 16.36 -3.30
C LEU A 98 -4.45 16.25 -1.78
N VAL A 99 -3.35 16.23 -1.01
CA VAL A 99 -3.39 16.19 0.45
C VAL A 99 -4.03 17.45 1.01
N ASP A 100 -3.57 18.63 0.56
CA ASP A 100 -4.15 19.90 0.99
C ASP A 100 -5.65 19.95 0.68
N TYR A 101 -6.07 19.43 -0.48
CA TYR A 101 -7.47 19.40 -0.89
C TYR A 101 -8.30 18.38 -0.11
N ALA A 102 -7.77 17.19 0.17
CA ALA A 102 -8.42 16.19 1.01
C ALA A 102 -8.72 16.77 2.40
N HIS A 103 -7.72 17.39 3.04
CA HIS A 103 -7.89 18.06 4.33
C HIS A 103 -8.80 19.29 4.26
N ALA A 104 -8.89 19.97 3.11
CA ALA A 104 -9.85 21.06 2.94
C ALA A 104 -11.30 20.55 2.89
N LEU A 105 -11.53 19.37 2.31
CA LEU A 105 -12.84 18.73 2.20
C LEU A 105 -13.27 18.03 3.51
N ASP A 106 -12.34 17.34 4.17
CA ASP A 106 -12.56 16.62 5.42
C ASP A 106 -11.33 16.68 6.34
N ARG A 107 -11.42 17.46 7.43
CA ARG A 107 -10.39 17.56 8.47
C ARG A 107 -10.50 16.50 9.56
N THR A 108 -11.56 15.69 9.55
CA THR A 108 -11.86 14.75 10.63
C THR A 108 -11.11 13.43 10.50
N ARG A 109 -10.53 13.15 9.32
CA ARG A 109 -9.88 11.87 9.00
C ARG A 109 -8.46 12.08 8.44
N PRO A 110 -7.53 11.17 8.78
CA PRO A 110 -6.18 11.17 8.20
C PRO A 110 -6.20 10.78 6.71
N VAL A 111 -5.12 11.16 6.04
CA VAL A 111 -4.84 10.88 4.63
C VAL A 111 -3.59 10.01 4.50
N THR A 112 -3.65 9.01 3.62
CA THR A 112 -2.53 8.12 3.27
C THR A 112 -2.29 8.08 1.77
N ILE A 113 -1.07 7.73 1.39
CA ILE A 113 -0.70 7.19 0.07
C ILE A 113 -0.07 5.82 0.33
N VAL A 114 -0.28 4.86 -0.57
CA VAL A 114 0.24 3.52 -0.41
C VAL A 114 1.48 3.31 -1.28
N TYR A 115 2.61 3.03 -0.63
CA TYR A 115 3.92 2.87 -1.23
C TYR A 115 4.29 1.39 -1.43
N GLY A 116 4.43 0.96 -2.67
CA GLY A 116 4.97 -0.36 -3.04
C GLY A 116 6.33 -0.27 -3.73
N PRO A 117 6.41 0.32 -4.95
CA PRO A 117 7.65 0.37 -5.73
C PRO A 117 8.66 1.43 -5.24
N THR A 118 8.22 2.35 -4.38
CA THR A 118 9.01 3.47 -3.87
C THR A 118 9.48 3.14 -2.45
N SER A 119 10.74 3.50 -2.15
CA SER A 119 11.39 3.23 -0.87
C SER A 119 11.45 4.49 -0.01
N PHE A 120 11.74 4.32 1.29
CA PHE A 120 11.80 5.43 2.24
C PHE A 120 12.81 6.52 1.84
N ASP A 121 13.87 6.18 1.10
CA ASP A 121 15.00 7.07 0.82
C ASP A 121 14.79 7.96 -0.43
N ASN A 122 14.03 7.48 -1.41
CA ASN A 122 13.78 8.18 -2.67
C ASN A 122 12.38 8.80 -2.80
N ASP A 123 11.46 8.49 -1.89
CA ASP A 123 10.12 9.07 -1.88
C ASP A 123 10.10 10.60 -1.72
N GLN A 124 9.18 11.26 -2.43
CA GLN A 124 9.02 12.72 -2.47
C GLN A 124 7.79 13.25 -1.71
N THR A 125 7.00 12.39 -1.07
CA THR A 125 5.61 12.68 -0.65
C THR A 125 5.25 12.27 0.78
N ALA A 126 6.00 11.36 1.41
CA ALA A 126 5.66 10.72 2.68
C ALA A 126 5.74 11.66 3.89
N ASP A 127 6.42 12.80 3.75
CA ASP A 127 6.39 13.88 4.73
C ASP A 127 5.05 14.64 4.73
N LEU A 128 4.29 14.57 3.63
CA LEU A 128 3.03 15.31 3.43
C LEU A 128 1.81 14.61 4.04
N ILE A 129 1.84 13.28 4.15
CA ILE A 129 0.71 12.45 4.60
C ILE A 129 0.69 12.25 6.13
N ASP A 130 -0.46 11.78 6.63
CA ASP A 130 -0.68 11.58 8.07
C ASP A 130 -0.24 10.18 8.53
N ILE A 131 -0.52 9.17 7.72
CA ILE A 131 -0.22 7.74 7.96
C ILE A 131 0.42 7.17 6.70
N ILE A 132 1.52 6.43 6.84
CA ILE A 132 2.25 5.80 5.74
C ILE A 132 1.65 4.43 5.47
N GLY A 133 1.08 4.21 4.28
CA GLY A 133 0.67 2.89 3.81
C GLY A 133 1.82 2.21 3.05
N VAL A 134 2.14 0.96 3.34
CA VAL A 134 3.17 0.20 2.61
C VAL A 134 2.67 -1.15 2.10
N ASN A 135 3.04 -1.47 0.87
CA ASN A 135 2.84 -2.78 0.25
C ASN A 135 4.18 -3.52 0.22
N ARG A 136 4.29 -4.69 0.86
CA ARG A 136 5.54 -5.45 0.95
C ARG A 136 5.35 -6.93 0.72
N TYR A 137 6.17 -7.47 -0.17
CA TYR A 137 6.11 -8.86 -0.64
C TYR A 137 7.49 -9.54 -0.51
N TYR A 138 8.15 -9.37 0.64
CA TYR A 138 9.37 -10.10 0.97
C TYR A 138 9.09 -11.61 1.07
N GLY A 139 9.99 -12.43 0.53
CA GLY A 139 9.80 -13.88 0.37
C GLY A 139 9.03 -14.26 -0.89
N TRP A 140 8.39 -13.30 -1.57
CA TRP A 140 7.67 -13.51 -2.83
C TRP A 140 8.37 -12.83 -4.02
N TYR A 141 8.29 -11.49 -4.11
CA TYR A 141 8.94 -10.71 -5.18
C TYR A 141 10.38 -10.30 -4.86
N ILE A 142 10.74 -10.27 -3.57
CA ILE A 142 12.09 -9.98 -3.08
C ILE A 142 12.56 -11.18 -2.28
N ASP A 143 13.76 -11.68 -2.55
CA ASP A 143 14.36 -12.85 -1.88
C ASP A 143 13.41 -14.07 -1.90
N MET A 144 12.94 -14.41 -3.09
CA MET A 144 11.93 -15.44 -3.33
C MET A 144 12.26 -16.76 -2.62
N GLY A 145 11.32 -17.24 -1.79
CA GLY A 145 11.44 -18.49 -1.03
C GLY A 145 12.36 -18.43 0.20
N GLN A 146 13.08 -17.33 0.44
CA GLN A 146 13.99 -17.17 1.59
C GLN A 146 13.23 -16.67 2.83
N LEU A 147 12.41 -17.55 3.42
CA LEU A 147 11.54 -17.19 4.55
C LEU A 147 12.32 -16.74 5.80
N ASP A 148 13.54 -17.23 5.99
CA ASP A 148 14.42 -16.86 7.11
C ASP A 148 14.76 -15.36 7.12
N TRP A 149 14.71 -14.69 5.96
CA TRP A 149 15.07 -13.27 5.84
C TRP A 149 13.87 -12.34 5.97
N VAL A 150 12.64 -12.84 5.80
CA VAL A 150 11.42 -12.02 5.73
C VAL A 150 11.27 -11.13 6.97
N ASN A 151 11.47 -11.70 8.17
CA ASN A 151 11.32 -10.95 9.42
C ASN A 151 12.33 -9.80 9.50
N GLN A 152 13.60 -10.07 9.22
CA GLN A 152 14.65 -9.03 9.25
C GLN A 152 14.42 -7.96 8.18
N SER A 153 14.03 -8.34 6.96
CA SER A 153 13.80 -7.42 5.85
C SER A 153 12.60 -6.50 6.12
N VAL A 154 11.48 -7.04 6.61
CA VAL A 154 10.30 -6.23 6.97
C VAL A 154 10.63 -5.30 8.13
N TYR A 155 11.25 -5.80 9.19
CA TYR A 155 11.60 -4.97 10.35
C TYR A 155 12.52 -3.82 9.96
N TRP A 156 13.57 -4.12 9.18
CA TRP A 156 14.50 -3.09 8.72
C TRP A 156 13.79 -2.04 7.88
N ASP A 157 13.01 -2.43 6.86
CA ASP A 157 12.30 -1.46 6.01
C ASP A 157 11.35 -0.57 6.82
N LEU A 158 10.48 -1.15 7.64
CA LEU A 158 9.54 -0.38 8.47
C LEU A 158 10.27 0.54 9.46
N ALA A 159 11.40 0.12 10.01
CA ALA A 159 12.22 0.96 10.88
C ALA A 159 12.79 2.17 10.12
N GLN A 160 13.23 2.00 8.87
CA GLN A 160 13.74 3.10 8.06
C GLN A 160 12.65 4.14 7.74
N TRP A 161 11.45 3.69 7.37
CA TRP A 161 10.29 4.56 7.18
C TRP A 161 9.94 5.32 8.46
N SER A 162 9.89 4.60 9.59
CA SER A 162 9.55 5.18 10.89
C SER A 162 10.60 6.19 11.33
N GLU A 163 11.87 5.86 11.18
CA GLU A 163 12.98 6.71 11.59
C GLU A 163 13.01 8.01 10.81
N LYS A 164 12.81 7.96 9.49
CA LYS A 164 12.89 9.13 8.62
C LYS A 164 11.69 10.07 8.77
N TYR A 165 10.47 9.53 8.79
CA TYR A 165 9.25 10.35 8.69
C TYR A 165 8.52 10.55 10.02
N LYS A 166 8.79 9.73 11.04
CA LYS A 166 8.15 9.81 12.38
C LYS A 166 6.61 9.81 12.31
N ARG A 167 6.04 9.07 11.36
CA ARG A 167 4.58 8.87 11.19
C ARG A 167 4.19 7.43 11.54
N PRO A 168 2.92 7.17 11.93
CA PRO A 168 2.38 5.82 11.98
C PRO A 168 2.50 5.13 10.61
N ILE A 169 2.72 3.82 10.62
CA ILE A 169 2.85 2.99 9.42
C ILE A 169 1.80 1.88 9.46
N LEU A 170 1.14 1.66 8.33
CA LEU A 170 0.20 0.58 8.09
C LEU A 170 0.73 -0.29 6.95
N VAL A 171 0.93 -1.59 7.20
CA VAL A 171 1.15 -2.56 6.12
C VAL A 171 -0.21 -2.84 5.47
N THR A 172 -0.40 -2.36 4.25
CA THR A 172 -1.68 -2.43 3.52
C THR A 172 -1.77 -3.62 2.59
N GLU A 173 -0.64 -4.14 2.13
CA GLU A 173 -0.57 -5.38 1.36
C GLU A 173 0.67 -6.19 1.74
N TYR A 174 0.48 -7.50 1.85
CA TYR A 174 1.51 -8.52 1.91
C TYR A 174 0.88 -9.87 1.56
N GLY A 175 1.66 -10.80 1.01
CA GLY A 175 1.16 -12.12 0.67
C GLY A 175 2.06 -12.89 -0.29
N ALA A 176 1.55 -14.03 -0.74
CA ALA A 176 2.16 -14.88 -1.76
C ALA A 176 1.04 -15.58 -2.53
N ASP A 177 1.20 -15.77 -3.85
CA ASP A 177 0.23 -16.53 -4.62
C ASP A 177 0.16 -17.97 -4.11
N SER A 178 -1.06 -18.47 -3.93
CA SER A 178 -1.33 -19.77 -3.35
C SER A 178 -2.38 -20.51 -4.17
N LEU A 179 -2.00 -21.66 -4.75
CA LEU A 179 -2.92 -22.51 -5.50
C LEU A 179 -3.56 -23.55 -4.55
N PRO A 180 -4.89 -23.54 -4.32
CA PRO A 180 -5.53 -24.50 -3.43
C PRO A 180 -5.24 -25.95 -3.85
N GLY A 181 -4.78 -26.77 -2.91
CA GLY A 181 -4.46 -28.17 -3.15
C GLY A 181 -3.04 -28.44 -3.70
N LEU A 182 -2.31 -27.41 -4.14
CA LEU A 182 -0.89 -27.56 -4.48
C LEU A 182 -0.09 -27.67 -3.19
N ASN A 183 0.52 -28.85 -2.99
CA ASN A 183 1.40 -29.11 -1.88
C ASN A 183 2.75 -29.56 -2.44
N GLN A 184 3.84 -28.99 -1.95
CA GLN A 184 5.18 -29.46 -2.24
C GLN A 184 5.80 -30.02 -0.97
N VAL A 185 6.11 -31.32 -0.97
CA VAL A 185 6.87 -31.94 0.12
C VAL A 185 8.29 -31.39 0.03
N TRP A 186 8.88 -31.04 1.18
CA TRP A 186 10.27 -30.60 1.28
C TRP A 186 11.20 -31.78 0.94
N SER A 187 11.37 -32.08 -0.35
CA SER A 187 12.41 -32.98 -0.81
C SER A 187 13.67 -32.14 -0.99
N CYS A 188 14.75 -32.55 -0.31
CA CYS A 188 16.11 -32.08 -0.56
C CYS A 188 16.50 -32.43 -2.01
N VAL A 189 15.96 -31.70 -2.98
CA VAL A 189 16.47 -31.72 -4.34
C VAL A 189 17.38 -30.50 -4.40
N ASN A 190 18.68 -30.78 -4.35
CA ASN A 190 19.72 -29.89 -4.85
C ASN A 190 19.37 -29.54 -6.31
N LEU A 191 18.51 -28.54 -6.50
CA LEU A 191 18.45 -27.84 -7.77
C LEU A 191 19.74 -27.01 -7.82
N PRO A 192 20.64 -27.26 -8.78
CA PRO A 192 21.79 -26.39 -8.92
C PRO A 192 21.26 -25.00 -9.24
N ILE A 193 21.51 -24.06 -8.33
CA ILE A 193 21.34 -22.64 -8.57
C ILE A 193 22.19 -22.34 -9.80
N ILE A 194 21.54 -22.14 -10.96
CA ILE A 194 22.21 -21.54 -12.12
C ILE A 194 22.35 -20.06 -11.78
N ALA A 195 23.35 -19.75 -10.94
CA ALA A 195 23.84 -18.40 -10.80
C ALA A 195 24.52 -18.03 -12.13
N PRO A 196 24.27 -16.84 -12.70
CA PRO A 196 25.06 -16.37 -13.82
C PRO A 196 26.53 -16.34 -13.38
N LYS A 197 27.43 -16.97 -14.15
CA LYS A 197 28.87 -16.89 -13.92
C LYS A 197 29.28 -15.41 -13.89
N MET A 198 29.47 -14.85 -12.70
CA MET A 198 30.25 -13.63 -12.56
C MET A 198 31.70 -13.99 -12.92
N GLY A 199 32.17 -13.40 -14.02
CA GLY A 199 33.55 -13.53 -14.46
C GLY A 199 34.52 -13.11 -13.36
N ASN A 200 35.63 -13.85 -13.25
CA ASN A 200 36.73 -13.59 -12.35
C ASN A 200 37.24 -12.14 -12.47
N LEU A 201 36.85 -11.27 -11.54
CA LEU A 201 37.62 -10.07 -11.23
C LEU A 201 38.70 -10.47 -10.21
N SER A 202 39.89 -10.69 -10.74
CA SER A 202 41.10 -10.97 -9.98
C SER A 202 41.30 -9.92 -8.88
N ARG A 203 41.40 -10.38 -7.63
CA ARG A 203 41.96 -9.61 -6.51
C ARG A 203 43.44 -9.37 -6.80
N LYS A 204 43.83 -8.17 -7.23
CA LYS A 204 45.20 -7.70 -7.04
C LYS A 204 45.34 -7.25 -5.58
N LYS A 205 46.12 -8.02 -4.83
CA LYS A 205 46.84 -7.51 -3.65
C LYS A 205 47.82 -6.45 -4.15
N ILE A 206 47.71 -5.23 -3.63
CA ILE A 206 48.72 -4.41 -2.93
C ILE A 206 47.90 -3.30 -2.24
#